data_AF-A0A947XLZ3-F1
#
_entry.id   AF-A0A947XLZ3-F1
#
_cell.length_a   1.000
_cell.length_b   1.000
_cell.length_c   1.000
_cell.angle_alpha   90.00
_cell.angle_beta   90.00
_cell.angle_gamma   90.00
#
_symmetry.space_group_name_H-M   'P 1'
#
loop_
_entity.id
_entity.type
_entity.pdbx_description
1 polymer ?
#
loop_
_entity_poly.entity_id
_entity_poly.type
_entity_poly.pdbx_seq_one_letter_code
_entity_poly.pdbx_strand_id
1 'polypeptide(L)'
;MFYVQRDANGHLRRVEVMPFESMTNTLTADSDEIQAWFTSQNLESNLMQLKQSDLDMIRVVDDLVHLLISKGVIRITDLPAAVQAKLLTRSQARESLGGLHSLINDDERGII
;
A
#
# COMPACT_ATOMS: atom_id res chain seq x y z
N MET A 1 -21.23 -13.62 -21.23
CA MET A 1 -21.92 -12.31 -21.11
C MET A 1 -21.59 -11.75 -19.74
N PHE A 2 -21.43 -10.43 -19.63
CA PHE A 2 -21.22 -9.72 -18.38
C PHE A 2 -22.49 -8.97 -18.00
N TYR A 3 -22.72 -8.88 -16.70
CA TYR A 3 -23.80 -8.11 -16.09
C TYR A 3 -23.19 -6.82 -15.57
N VAL A 4 -23.73 -5.67 -15.96
CA VAL A 4 -23.13 -4.36 -15.65
C VAL A 4 -24.10 -3.44 -14.94
N GLN A 5 -23.57 -2.63 -14.04
CA GLN A 5 -24.25 -1.49 -13.44
C GLN A 5 -23.67 -0.22 -14.00
N ARG A 6 -24.54 0.72 -14.39
CA ARG A 6 -24.14 2.04 -14.83
C ARG A 6 -24.39 3.09 -13.75
N ASP A 7 -23.59 4.16 -13.76
CA ASP A 7 -23.85 5.35 -12.94
C ASP A 7 -24.93 6.25 -13.58
N ALA A 8 -25.26 7.37 -12.92
CA ALA A 8 -26.25 8.33 -13.42
C ALA A 8 -25.86 9.02 -14.75
N ASN A 9 -24.58 8.96 -15.13
CA ASN A 9 -24.05 9.51 -16.37
C ASN A 9 -23.93 8.45 -17.48
N GLY A 10 -24.30 7.20 -17.18
CA GLY A 10 -24.25 6.09 -18.12
C GLY A 10 -22.89 5.38 -18.18
N HIS A 11 -21.91 5.70 -17.34
CA HIS A 11 -20.62 4.99 -17.31
C HIS A 11 -20.72 3.66 -16.56
N LEU A 12 -19.90 2.69 -16.95
CA LEU A 12 -19.74 1.45 -16.19
C LEU A 12 -19.25 1.79 -14.78
N ARG A 13 -19.95 1.25 -13.77
CA ARG A 13 -19.59 1.35 -12.35
C ARG A 13 -19.19 0.00 -11.78
N ARG A 14 -19.81 -1.07 -12.28
CA ARG A 14 -19.56 -2.44 -11.84
C ARG A 14 -19.80 -3.40 -13.00
N VAL A 15 -18.94 -4.40 -13.14
CA VAL A 15 -19.02 -5.46 -14.15
C VAL A 15 -18.82 -6.81 -13.46
N GLU A 16 -19.76 -7.72 -13.62
CA GLU A 16 -19.77 -9.04 -12.96
C GLU A 16 -20.07 -10.16 -13.96
N VAL A 17 -19.59 -11.37 -13.66
CA VAL A 17 -19.85 -12.59 -14.44
C VAL A 17 -21.18 -13.26 -14.09
N MET A 18 -21.81 -12.86 -12.98
CA MET A 18 -23.11 -13.35 -12.52
C MET A 18 -24.10 -12.18 -12.36
N PRO A 19 -25.41 -12.41 -12.53
CA PRO A 19 -26.42 -11.38 -12.31
C PRO A 19 -26.41 -10.94 -10.84
N PHE A 20 -26.67 -9.65 -10.61
CA PHE A 20 -26.75 -9.06 -9.28
C PHE A 20 -27.88 -8.02 -9.24
N GLU A 21 -28.39 -7.74 -8.04
CA GLU A 21 -29.63 -6.97 -7.83
C GLU A 21 -29.60 -5.56 -8.42
N SER A 22 -28.44 -4.89 -8.40
CA SER A 22 -28.29 -3.50 -8.88
C SER A 22 -27.83 -3.39 -10.35
N MET A 23 -27.90 -4.46 -11.11
CA MET A 23 -27.48 -4.49 -12.51
C MET A 23 -28.48 -3.73 -13.40
N THR A 24 -27.95 -2.98 -14.37
CA THR A 24 -28.73 -2.17 -15.31
C THR A 24 -28.77 -2.78 -16.71
N ASN A 25 -27.69 -3.41 -17.18
CA ASN A 25 -27.58 -3.93 -18.56
C ASN A 25 -26.68 -5.17 -18.64
N THR A 26 -26.78 -5.93 -19.73
CA THR A 26 -25.80 -6.96 -20.09
C THR A 26 -24.94 -6.49 -21.25
N LEU A 27 -23.67 -6.88 -21.25
CA LEU A 27 -22.74 -6.69 -22.36
C LEU A 27 -22.04 -8.00 -22.71
N THR A 28 -21.60 -8.15 -23.96
CA THR A 28 -20.78 -9.29 -24.37
C THR A 28 -19.32 -9.06 -23.99
N ALA A 29 -18.54 -10.15 -23.89
CA ALA A 29 -17.11 -10.04 -23.58
C ALA A 29 -16.33 -9.31 -24.70
N ASP A 30 -16.81 -9.39 -25.94
CA ASP A 30 -16.20 -8.75 -27.11
C ASP A 30 -16.59 -7.27 -27.26
N SER A 31 -17.35 -6.71 -26.30
CA SER A 31 -17.65 -5.28 -26.30
C SER A 31 -16.39 -4.48 -25.97
N ASP A 32 -16.04 -3.52 -26.82
CA ASP A 32 -14.93 -2.59 -26.59
C ASP A 32 -15.00 -1.90 -25.22
N GLU A 33 -16.21 -1.64 -24.72
CA GLU A 33 -16.45 -1.02 -23.42
C GLU A 33 -16.03 -1.92 -22.25
N ILE A 34 -16.27 -3.23 -22.34
CA ILE A 34 -15.85 -4.22 -21.34
C ILE A 34 -14.32 -4.39 -21.36
N GLN A 35 -13.72 -4.42 -22.55
CA GLN A 35 -12.27 -4.51 -22.70
C GLN A 35 -11.57 -3.27 -22.13
N ALA A 36 -12.12 -2.07 -22.39
CA ALA A 36 -11.63 -0.83 -21.82
C ALA A 36 -11.74 -0.81 -20.28
N TRP A 37 -12.86 -1.28 -19.73
CA TRP A 37 -13.07 -1.38 -18.27
C TRP A 37 -12.05 -2.27 -17.58
N PHE A 38 -11.79 -3.48 -18.11
CA PHE A 38 -10.79 -4.36 -17.52
C PHE A 38 -9.37 -3.81 -17.67
N THR A 39 -9.07 -3.12 -18.79
CA THR A 39 -7.78 -2.46 -18.98
C THR A 39 -7.56 -1.35 -17.95
N SER A 40 -8.57 -0.50 -17.70
CA SER A 40 -8.46 0.58 -16.70
C SER A 40 -8.36 0.03 -15.28
N GLN A 41 -9.17 -0.98 -14.93
CA GLN A 41 -9.10 -1.64 -13.62
C GLN A 41 -7.73 -2.30 -13.39
N ASN A 42 -7.18 -2.96 -14.41
CA ASN A 42 -5.86 -3.54 -14.32
C ASN A 42 -4.80 -2.45 -14.14
N LEU A 43 -4.88 -1.34 -14.87
CA LEU A 43 -3.94 -0.23 -14.69
C LEU A 43 -4.00 0.34 -13.28
N GLU A 44 -5.21 0.59 -12.74
CA GLU A 44 -5.38 1.07 -11.37
C GLU A 44 -4.83 0.08 -10.34
N SER A 45 -5.11 -1.22 -10.50
CA SER A 45 -4.59 -2.28 -9.64
C SER A 45 -3.05 -2.34 -9.68
N ASN A 46 -2.45 -2.28 -10.87
CA ASN A 46 -1.00 -2.24 -11.03
C ASN A 46 -0.39 -1.00 -10.36
N LEU A 47 -1.01 0.17 -10.49
CA LEU A 47 -0.56 1.39 -9.83
C LEU A 47 -0.65 1.29 -8.30
N MET A 48 -1.72 0.67 -7.78
CA MET A 48 -1.84 0.39 -6.33
C MET A 48 -0.76 -0.59 -5.85
N GLN A 49 -0.51 -1.66 -6.60
CA GLN A 49 0.55 -2.62 -6.30
C GLN A 49 1.95 -1.98 -6.32
N LEU A 50 2.22 -1.12 -7.30
CA LEU A 50 3.49 -0.38 -7.37
C LEU A 50 3.66 0.55 -6.16
N LYS A 51 2.62 1.33 -5.81
CA LYS A 51 2.64 2.18 -4.61
C LYS A 51 2.88 1.37 -3.34
N GLN A 52 2.27 0.20 -3.23
CA GLN A 52 2.50 -0.69 -2.09
C GLN A 52 3.94 -1.22 -2.07
N SER A 53 4.46 -1.65 -3.23
CA SER A 53 5.85 -2.07 -3.38
C SER A 53 6.84 -0.97 -2.99
N ASP A 54 6.57 0.29 -3.32
CA ASP A 54 7.42 1.43 -2.92
C ASP A 54 7.39 1.65 -1.39
N LEU A 55 6.22 1.47 -0.76
CA LEU A 55 6.06 1.54 0.70
C LEU A 55 6.72 0.36 1.43
N ASP A 56 6.83 -0.80 0.80
CA ASP A 56 7.57 -1.92 1.35
C ASP A 56 9.09 -1.72 1.16
N MET A 57 9.50 -1.22 0.00
CA MET A 57 10.90 -0.90 -0.31
C MET A 57 11.47 0.16 0.65
N ILE A 58 10.72 1.20 0.99
CA ILE A 58 11.22 2.24 1.91
C ILE A 58 11.56 1.68 3.29
N ARG A 59 10.88 0.61 3.77
CA ARG A 59 11.23 -0.06 5.04
C ARG A 59 12.56 -0.78 4.92
N VAL A 60 12.78 -1.50 3.81
CA VAL A 60 14.04 -2.20 3.53
C VAL A 60 15.20 -1.20 3.45
N VAL A 61 15.01 -0.08 2.77
CA VAL A 61 16.03 0.99 2.68
C VAL A 61 16.34 1.58 4.06
N ASP A 62 15.32 1.81 4.89
CA ASP A 62 15.48 2.32 6.26
C ASP A 62 16.35 1.36 7.10
N ASP A 63 16.06 0.06 7.03
CA ASP A 63 16.84 -0.97 7.74
C ASP A 63 18.28 -1.09 7.21
N LEU A 64 18.46 -1.00 5.89
CA LEU A 64 19.79 -1.00 5.28
C LEU A 64 20.60 0.23 5.72
N VAL A 65 20.01 1.42 5.74
CA VAL A 65 20.66 2.64 6.21
C VAL A 65 21.08 2.50 7.67
N HIS A 66 20.19 2.00 8.54
CA HIS A 66 20.52 1.73 9.93
C HIS A 66 21.66 0.71 10.08
N LEU A 67 21.64 -0.36 9.28
CA LEU A 67 22.71 -1.37 9.29
C LEU A 67 24.06 -0.74 8.90
N LEU A 68 24.10 0.04 7.83
CA LEU A 68 25.32 0.71 7.37
C LEU A 68 25.87 1.72 8.40
N ILE A 69 24.98 2.47 9.05
CA ILE A 69 25.35 3.37 10.16
C ILE A 69 25.93 2.57 11.33
N SER A 70 25.27 1.46 11.72
CA SER A 70 25.71 0.62 12.85
C SER A 70 27.09 -0.01 12.61
N LYS A 71 27.40 -0.33 11.34
CA LYS A 71 28.69 -0.85 10.91
C LYS A 71 29.74 0.25 10.70
N GLY A 72 29.37 1.52 10.86
CA GLY A 72 30.27 2.66 10.65
C GLY A 72 30.65 2.88 9.18
N VAL A 73 29.93 2.29 8.23
CA VAL A 73 30.20 2.41 6.79
C VAL A 73 29.82 3.80 6.28
N ILE A 74 28.74 4.37 6.83
CA ILE A 74 28.31 5.76 6.57
C ILE A 74 28.02 6.44 7.90
N ARG A 75 28.19 7.77 7.97
CA ARG A 75 27.73 8.57 9.11
C ARG A 75 26.47 9.32 8.74
N ILE A 76 25.57 9.48 9.70
CA ILE A 76 24.31 10.23 9.46
C ILE A 76 24.57 11.67 9.02
N THR A 77 25.65 12.28 9.53
CA THR A 77 26.09 13.64 9.19
C THR A 77 26.53 13.81 7.74
N ASP A 78 26.83 12.70 7.05
CA ASP A 78 27.28 12.71 5.65
C ASP A 78 26.08 12.77 4.69
N LEU A 79 24.86 12.55 5.19
CA LEU A 79 23.63 12.58 4.41
C LEU A 79 23.08 14.02 4.29
N PRO A 80 22.31 14.36 3.24
CA PRO A 80 21.67 15.67 3.14
C PRO A 80 20.76 15.96 4.35
N ALA A 81 20.66 17.23 4.77
CA ALA A 81 19.89 17.63 5.94
C ALA A 81 18.42 17.14 5.92
N ALA A 82 17.79 17.12 4.74
CA ALA A 82 16.44 16.59 4.56
C ALA A 82 16.34 15.08 4.85
N VAL A 83 17.39 14.31 4.52
CA VAL A 83 17.46 12.86 4.79
C VAL A 83 17.69 12.63 6.29
N GLN A 84 18.59 13.41 6.91
CA GLN A 84 18.85 13.34 8.35
C GLN A 84 17.56 13.56 9.16
N ALA A 85 16.82 14.63 8.86
CA ALA A 85 15.56 14.94 9.54
C ALA A 85 14.53 13.80 9.39
N LYS A 86 14.40 13.23 8.19
CA LYS A 86 13.49 12.10 7.94
C LYS A 86 13.88 10.85 8.71
N LEU A 87 15.16 10.49 8.74
CA LEU A 87 15.66 9.33 9.50
C LEU A 87 15.41 9.51 11.00
N LEU A 88 15.63 10.71 11.55
CA LEU A 88 15.36 11.01 12.95
C LEU A 88 13.87 10.85 13.30
N THR A 89 12.97 11.43 12.50
CA THR A 89 11.52 11.29 12.69
C THR A 89 11.08 9.82 12.60
N ARG A 90 11.62 9.04 11.66
CA ARG A 90 11.30 7.61 11.54
C ARG A 90 11.82 6.80 12.72
N SER A 91 13.03 7.06 13.19
CA SER A 91 13.59 6.41 14.38
C SER A 91 12.73 6.67 15.61
N GLN A 92 12.30 7.92 15.82
CA GLN A 92 11.39 8.29 16.93
C GLN A 92 10.02 7.60 16.81
N ALA A 93 9.47 7.51 15.60
CA ALA A 93 8.22 6.78 15.36
C ALA A 93 8.36 5.28 15.63
N ARG A 94 9.51 4.67 15.32
CA ARG A 94 9.81 3.27 15.65
C ARG A 94 9.97 3.09 17.16
N GLU A 95 10.66 3.99 17.85
CA GLU A 95 10.83 3.94 19.31
C GLU A 95 9.52 4.13 20.05
N SER A 96 8.63 5.02 19.60
CA SER A 96 7.32 5.20 20.24
C SER A 96 6.43 3.97 20.06
N LEU A 97 6.40 3.37 18.87
CA LEU A 97 5.63 2.15 18.60
C LEU A 97 6.25 0.89 19.22
N GLY A 98 7.58 0.78 19.22
CA GLY A 98 8.33 -0.32 19.83
C GLY A 98 8.36 -0.24 21.36
N GLY A 99 8.41 0.97 21.92
CA GLY A 99 8.25 1.24 23.35
C GLY A 99 6.84 0.89 23.83
N LEU A 100 5.80 1.20 23.05
CA LEU A 100 4.44 0.73 23.32
C LEU A 100 4.34 -0.80 23.27
N HIS A 101 5.01 -1.46 22.32
CA HIS A 101 5.04 -2.93 22.26
C HIS A 101 5.82 -3.57 23.43
N SER A 102 6.87 -2.92 23.92
CA SER A 102 7.60 -3.35 25.12
C SER A 102 6.77 -3.19 26.38
N LEU A 103 6.01 -2.10 26.52
CA LEU A 103 5.14 -1.86 27.67
C LEU A 103 3.93 -2.81 27.71
N ILE A 104 3.41 -3.22 26.55
CA ILE A 104 2.33 -4.22 26.46
C ILE A 104 2.83 -5.64 26.78
N ASN A 105 4.08 -5.97 26.42
CA ASN A 105 4.65 -7.30 26.69
C ASN A 105 5.21 -7.46 28.12
N ASP A 106 5.49 -6.37 28.84
CA ASP A 106 5.94 -6.43 30.24
C ASP A 106 4.81 -6.78 31.22
N ASP A 107 3.54 -6.56 30.84
CA ASP A 107 2.37 -6.95 31.64
C ASP A 107 2.08 -8.48 31.60
N GLU A 108 2.69 -9.23 30.67
CA GLU A 108 2.53 -10.70 30.57
C GLU A 108 3.69 -11.50 31.22
N ARG A 109 4.73 -10.84 31.74
CA ARG A 109 5.87 -11.50 32.42
C ARG A 109 5.85 -11.35 33.94
N GLY A 110 4.65 -11.28 34.51
CA GLY A 110 4.42 -10.95 35.91
C GLY A 110 3.44 -11.85 36.66
N ILE A 111 3.26 -13.13 36.30
CA ILE A 111 2.64 -14.12 37.20
C ILE A 111 3.39 -15.47 37.07
N ILE A 112 4.32 -15.66 38.03
CA ILE A 112 4.84 -16.90 38.66
C ILE A 112 5.10 -18.11 37.75
#